data_AF-A0A7S3RI42-F1
#
_entry.id   AF-A0A7S3RI42-F1
#
_cell.length_a   1.000
_cell.length_b   1.000
_cell.length_c   1.000
_cell.angle_alpha   90.00
_cell.angle_beta   90.00
_cell.angle_gamma   90.00
#
_symmetry.space_group_name_H-M   'P 1'
#
loop_
_entity.id
_entity.type
_entity.pdbx_description
1 polymer ?
#
loop_
_entity_poly.entity_id
_entity_poly.type
_entity_poly.pdbx_seq_one_letter_code
_entity_poly.pdbx_strand_id
1 'polypeptide(L)'
;VRPCVRRVCCVFVYMPTCALPGCTRPVHIDPTSGIAHDYCGRTHASEALGGGLAAPHGVCHTCKLPGCNEPVLFDNGRVHEYCCRRHADEALARGLRPASNRPLQGQSTPANRCSLPGCSAPRFVDPTNGFIHDFCGRTHAREATSLGLLPAAASGVPAAAVE
;
A
#
# COMPACT_ATOMS: atom_id res chain seq x y z
N VAL A 1 61.91 -21.15 26.19
CA VAL A 1 60.48 -21.25 25.83
C VAL A 1 60.04 -19.91 25.26
N ARG A 2 59.73 -19.82 23.97
CA ARG A 2 59.32 -18.56 23.31
C ARG A 2 57.79 -18.57 23.08
N PRO A 3 57.05 -17.50 23.41
CA PRO A 3 55.61 -17.46 23.21
C PRO A 3 55.25 -17.27 21.73
N CYS A 4 54.35 -18.11 21.24
CA CYS A 4 53.79 -18.06 19.90
C CYS A 4 52.71 -16.97 19.86
N VAL A 5 53.02 -15.80 19.29
CA VAL A 5 52.05 -14.72 19.07
C VAL A 5 51.10 -15.13 17.94
N ARG A 6 49.88 -15.55 18.30
CA ARG A 6 48.77 -15.75 17.36
C ARG A 6 48.46 -14.43 16.66
N ARG A 7 48.92 -14.29 15.42
CA ARG A 7 48.41 -13.28 14.48
C ARG A 7 46.92 -13.55 14.28
N VAL A 8 46.08 -12.69 14.83
CA VAL A 8 44.67 -12.59 14.45
C VAL A 8 44.67 -12.09 13.00
N CYS A 9 44.45 -13.00 12.06
CA CYS A 9 44.23 -12.65 10.66
C CYS A 9 42.89 -11.92 10.58
N CYS A 10 42.90 -10.59 10.62
CA CYS A 10 41.75 -9.77 10.30
C CYS A 10 41.37 -10.05 8.84
N VAL A 11 40.36 -10.89 8.63
CA VAL A 11 39.80 -11.13 7.29
C VAL A 11 39.08 -9.84 6.89
N PHE A 12 39.67 -9.09 5.98
CA PHE A 12 39.08 -7.87 5.46
C PHE A 12 37.89 -8.27 4.59
N VAL A 13 36.68 -8.19 5.15
CA VAL A 13 35.45 -8.47 4.42
C VAL A 13 35.23 -7.31 3.46
N TYR A 14 35.50 -7.54 2.17
CA TYR A 14 35.26 -6.54 1.13
C TYR A 14 33.74 -6.35 0.98
N MET A 15 33.23 -5.20 1.41
CA MET A 15 31.83 -4.84 1.20
C MET A 15 31.69 -4.13 -0.14
N PRO A 16 30.86 -4.63 -1.08
CA PRO A 16 30.66 -3.98 -2.37
C PRO A 16 30.08 -2.56 -2.16
N THR A 17 30.52 -1.62 -2.98
CA THR A 17 29.98 -0.25 -3.00
C THR A 17 28.87 -0.12 -4.04
N CYS A 18 27.94 0.80 -3.80
CA CYS A 18 26.85 1.13 -4.72
C CYS A 18 27.34 1.42 -6.15
N ALA A 19 26.70 0.84 -7.16
CA ALA A 19 27.03 1.00 -8.58
C ALA A 19 26.67 2.38 -9.16
N LEU A 20 25.89 3.21 -8.45
CA LEU A 20 25.58 4.57 -8.87
C LEU A 20 26.84 5.46 -8.83
N PRO A 21 27.21 6.15 -9.93
CA PRO A 21 28.40 6.98 -9.97
C PRO A 21 28.34 8.11 -8.94
N GLY A 22 29.38 8.22 -8.12
CA GLY A 22 29.48 9.22 -7.04
C GLY A 22 28.94 8.75 -5.68
N CYS A 23 28.37 7.55 -5.56
CA CYS A 23 27.97 7.00 -4.28
C CYS A 23 29.03 6.08 -3.65
N THR A 24 29.45 6.38 -2.41
CA THR A 24 30.40 5.56 -1.63
C THR A 24 29.74 4.67 -0.58
N ARG A 25 28.41 4.60 -0.55
CA ARG A 25 27.66 3.79 0.42
C ARG A 25 27.79 2.29 0.07
N PRO A 26 27.82 1.40 1.08
CA PRO A 26 27.83 -0.04 0.84
C PRO A 26 26.50 -0.47 0.18
N VAL A 27 26.55 -1.53 -0.61
CA VAL A 27 25.35 -2.11 -1.22
C VAL A 27 24.37 -2.63 -0.17
N HIS A 28 23.08 -2.60 -0.51
CA HIS A 28 22.08 -3.22 0.34
C HIS A 28 22.20 -4.74 0.25
N ILE A 29 22.32 -5.40 1.40
CA ILE A 29 22.29 -6.86 1.51
C ILE A 29 20.99 -7.22 2.19
N ASP A 30 20.17 -8.04 1.52
CA ASP A 30 18.94 -8.53 2.11
C ASP A 30 19.28 -9.43 3.32
N PRO A 31 18.79 -9.12 4.53
CA PRO A 31 19.16 -9.84 5.74
C PRO A 31 18.61 -11.27 5.80
N THR A 32 17.63 -11.59 4.96
CA THR A 32 16.96 -12.89 4.91
C THR A 32 17.64 -13.83 3.91
N SER A 33 17.98 -13.32 2.74
CA SER A 33 18.57 -14.09 1.65
C SER A 33 20.10 -13.99 1.58
N GLY A 34 20.70 -12.95 2.19
CA GLY A 34 22.13 -12.67 2.10
C GLY A 34 22.59 -12.18 0.72
N ILE A 35 21.66 -11.91 -0.20
CA ILE A 35 21.96 -11.46 -1.56
C ILE A 35 22.33 -9.97 -1.52
N ALA A 36 23.49 -9.64 -2.08
CA ALA A 36 23.92 -8.27 -2.28
C ALA A 36 23.30 -7.70 -3.56
N HIS A 37 22.67 -6.53 -3.47
CA HIS A 37 22.15 -5.80 -4.62
C HIS A 37 23.21 -4.89 -5.24
N ASP A 38 23.01 -4.41 -6.45
CA ASP A 38 23.96 -3.49 -7.11
C ASP A 38 23.96 -2.07 -6.50
N TYR A 39 22.93 -1.73 -5.74
CA TYR A 39 22.72 -0.38 -5.22
C TYR A 39 22.51 -0.36 -3.70
N CYS A 40 22.86 0.75 -3.05
CA CYS A 40 22.69 0.91 -1.59
C CYS A 40 21.23 1.06 -1.15
N GLY A 41 20.29 1.24 -2.09
CA GLY A 41 18.87 1.38 -1.79
C GLY A 41 18.01 1.60 -3.03
N ARG A 42 16.69 1.58 -2.83
CA ARG A 42 15.69 1.70 -3.90
C ARG A 42 15.84 2.96 -4.74
N THR A 43 16.17 4.10 -4.13
CA THR A 43 16.35 5.38 -4.83
C THR A 43 17.47 5.32 -5.86
N HIS A 44 18.64 4.80 -5.49
CA HIS A 44 19.79 4.71 -6.40
C HIS A 44 19.59 3.67 -7.50
N ALA A 45 18.84 2.59 -7.22
CA ALA A 45 18.42 1.66 -8.25
C ALA A 45 17.50 2.35 -9.28
N SER A 46 16.54 3.18 -8.82
CA SER A 46 15.68 3.96 -9.72
C SER A 46 16.43 4.97 -10.56
N GLU A 47 17.38 5.68 -9.95
CA GLU A 47 18.20 6.70 -10.63
C GLU A 47 19.10 6.07 -11.69
N ALA A 48 19.76 4.96 -11.37
CA ALA A 48 20.64 4.25 -12.31
C ALA A 48 19.86 3.67 -13.51
N LEU A 49 18.58 3.32 -13.31
CA LEU A 49 17.66 2.90 -14.36
C LEU A 49 17.00 4.08 -15.11
N GLY A 50 17.50 5.32 -14.92
CA GLY A 50 17.08 6.49 -15.69
C GLY A 50 15.85 7.21 -15.13
N GLY A 51 15.63 7.20 -13.81
CA GLY A 51 14.49 7.87 -13.17
C GLY A 51 13.14 7.21 -13.47
N GLY A 52 13.18 6.06 -14.14
CA GLY A 52 12.05 5.26 -14.52
C GLY A 52 11.98 3.95 -13.75
N LEU A 53 11.87 3.99 -12.41
CA LEU A 53 10.88 3.07 -11.83
C LEU A 53 9.51 3.66 -12.15
N ALA A 54 9.12 3.55 -13.42
CA ALA A 54 7.73 3.70 -13.82
C ALA A 54 6.90 2.83 -12.86
N ALA A 55 5.75 3.38 -12.45
CA ALA A 55 4.73 2.81 -11.58
C ALA A 55 4.83 1.27 -11.41
N PRO A 56 4.63 0.75 -10.18
CA PRO A 56 5.02 -0.61 -9.76
C PRO A 56 4.95 -1.61 -10.90
N HIS A 57 6.13 -2.04 -11.35
CA HIS A 57 6.31 -2.83 -12.56
C HIS A 57 5.43 -4.09 -12.48
N GLY A 58 4.30 -4.10 -13.22
CA GLY A 58 3.22 -5.11 -13.13
C GLY A 58 3.63 -6.56 -13.41
N VAL A 59 4.91 -6.80 -13.70
CA VAL A 59 5.50 -8.12 -13.93
C VAL A 59 6.13 -8.71 -12.67
N CYS A 60 6.38 -7.94 -11.61
CA CYS A 60 7.00 -8.47 -10.38
C CYS A 60 6.00 -9.10 -9.39
N HIS A 61 4.70 -8.88 -9.61
CA HIS A 61 3.68 -9.40 -8.74
C HIS A 61 3.01 -10.59 -9.41
N THR A 62 3.20 -11.76 -8.82
CA THR A 62 2.50 -12.98 -9.21
C THR A 62 1.17 -13.09 -8.47
N CYS A 63 0.22 -13.77 -9.09
CA CYS A 63 -1.08 -14.03 -8.47
C CYS A 63 -0.90 -14.71 -7.09
N LYS A 64 -1.52 -14.15 -6.04
CA LYS A 64 -1.45 -14.74 -4.69
C LYS A 64 -2.21 -16.06 -4.51
N LEU A 65 -2.92 -16.55 -5.54
CA LEU A 65 -3.65 -17.82 -5.46
C LEU A 65 -2.66 -18.99 -5.59
N PRO A 66 -2.61 -19.95 -4.64
CA PRO A 66 -1.70 -21.09 -4.72
C PRO A 66 -1.90 -21.89 -6.01
N GLY A 67 -0.82 -22.10 -6.77
CA GLY A 67 -0.84 -22.82 -8.05
C GLY A 67 -1.01 -21.91 -9.28
N CYS A 68 -1.16 -20.60 -9.12
CA CYS A 68 -1.17 -19.65 -10.23
C CYS A 68 0.13 -18.84 -10.28
N ASN A 69 0.83 -18.87 -11.42
CA ASN A 69 2.06 -18.09 -11.65
C ASN A 69 1.86 -16.93 -12.64
N GLU A 70 0.61 -16.63 -13.01
CA GLU A 70 0.30 -15.53 -13.91
C GLU A 70 0.60 -14.18 -13.24
N PRO A 71 1.10 -13.19 -14.01
CA PRO A 71 1.32 -11.84 -13.50
C PRO A 71 0.00 -11.19 -13.11
N VAL A 72 0.01 -10.37 -12.06
CA VAL A 72 -1.20 -9.65 -11.64
C VAL A 72 -1.55 -8.54 -12.63
N LEU A 73 -2.85 -8.27 -12.75
CA LEU A 73 -3.32 -7.15 -13.56
C LEU A 73 -2.95 -5.83 -12.90
N PHE A 74 -2.50 -4.87 -13.69
CA PHE A 74 -2.32 -3.48 -13.30
C PHE A 74 -3.41 -2.64 -13.98
N ASP A 75 -4.24 -1.98 -13.19
CA ASP A 75 -5.34 -1.16 -13.70
C ASP A 75 -5.34 0.21 -13.00
N ASN A 76 -5.45 1.29 -13.78
CA ASN A 76 -5.60 2.66 -13.28
C ASN A 76 -4.59 3.07 -12.19
N GLY A 77 -3.33 2.66 -12.31
CA GLY A 77 -2.31 2.98 -11.30
C GLY A 77 -2.33 2.09 -10.05
N ARG A 78 -3.20 1.08 -10.00
CA ARG A 78 -3.38 0.16 -8.88
C ARG A 78 -2.95 -1.26 -9.27
N VAL A 79 -2.12 -1.86 -8.41
CA VAL A 79 -1.75 -3.28 -8.51
C VAL A 79 -2.83 -4.13 -7.86
N HIS A 80 -3.34 -5.13 -8.58
CA HIS A 80 -4.27 -6.12 -8.02
C HIS A 80 -3.50 -7.25 -7.32
N GLU A 81 -4.14 -7.92 -6.35
CA GLU A 81 -3.53 -9.06 -5.65
C GLU A 81 -3.62 -10.39 -6.45
N TYR A 82 -4.47 -10.41 -7.47
CA TYR A 82 -4.78 -11.58 -8.29
C TYR A 82 -4.78 -11.19 -9.77
N CYS A 83 -4.44 -12.14 -10.65
CA CYS A 83 -4.40 -11.90 -12.10
C CYS A 83 -5.78 -11.71 -12.74
N CYS A 84 -6.85 -12.24 -12.12
CA CYS A 84 -8.21 -12.12 -12.63
C CYS A 84 -9.25 -12.13 -11.49
N ARG A 85 -10.48 -11.71 -11.82
CA ARG A 85 -11.61 -11.71 -10.86
C ARG A 85 -11.93 -13.10 -10.32
N ARG A 86 -11.86 -14.14 -11.18
CA ARG A 86 -12.09 -15.53 -10.80
C ARG A 86 -11.15 -15.99 -9.68
N HIS A 87 -9.86 -15.66 -9.76
CA HIS A 87 -8.89 -16.03 -8.72
C HIS A 87 -9.08 -15.22 -7.43
N ALA A 88 -9.54 -13.96 -7.54
CA ALA A 88 -9.91 -13.19 -6.37
C ALA A 88 -11.12 -13.80 -5.63
N ASP A 89 -12.13 -14.26 -6.38
CA ASP A 89 -13.32 -14.92 -5.82
C ASP A 89 -12.97 -16.29 -5.22
N GLU A 90 -12.12 -17.08 -5.88
CA GLU A 90 -11.63 -18.37 -5.36
C GLU A 90 -10.80 -18.20 -4.08
N ALA A 91 -9.92 -17.20 -4.04
CA ALA A 91 -9.16 -16.88 -2.84
C ALA A 91 -10.08 -16.42 -1.69
N LEU A 92 -11.16 -15.69 -1.99
CA LEU A 92 -12.18 -15.33 -1.01
C LEU A 92 -12.91 -16.56 -0.47
N ALA A 93 -13.34 -17.47 -1.36
CA ALA A 93 -14.02 -18.71 -0.99
C ALA A 93 -13.14 -19.62 -0.11
N ARG A 94 -11.81 -19.60 -0.33
CA ARG A 94 -10.83 -20.34 0.47
C ARG A 94 -10.38 -19.61 1.74
N GLY A 95 -10.83 -18.37 1.98
CA GLY A 95 -10.37 -17.56 3.11
C GLY A 95 -8.88 -17.18 3.03
N LEU A 96 -8.29 -17.20 1.82
CA LEU A 96 -6.89 -16.84 1.57
C LEU A 96 -6.68 -15.34 1.36
N ARG A 97 -7.76 -14.57 1.25
CA ARG A 97 -7.66 -13.13 1.08
C ARG A 97 -7.18 -12.51 2.40
N PRO A 98 -6.04 -11.80 2.43
CA PRO A 98 -5.58 -11.17 3.64
C PRO A 98 -6.66 -10.23 4.15
N ALA A 99 -6.86 -10.21 5.48
CA ALA A 99 -7.71 -9.21 6.10
C ALA A 99 -7.30 -7.85 5.55
N SER A 100 -8.26 -7.10 5.01
CA SER A 100 -7.94 -5.78 4.49
C SER A 100 -7.30 -4.97 5.62
N ASN A 101 -6.08 -4.49 5.42
CA ASN A 101 -5.44 -3.53 6.34
C ASN A 101 -6.22 -2.21 6.42
N ARG A 102 -7.28 -2.05 5.61
CA ARG A 102 -8.26 -1.01 5.84
C ARG A 102 -8.84 -1.28 7.23
N PRO A 103 -8.62 -0.39 8.22
CA PRO A 103 -9.17 -0.57 9.54
C PRO A 103 -10.65 -0.89 9.37
N LEU A 104 -11.10 -2.02 9.93
CA LEU A 104 -12.51 -2.34 10.01
C LEU A 104 -13.14 -1.12 10.68
N GLN A 105 -13.71 -0.21 9.89
CA GLN A 105 -14.63 0.79 10.43
C GLN A 105 -15.67 -0.06 11.16
N GLY A 106 -15.77 0.15 12.47
CA GLY A 106 -16.30 -0.84 13.41
C GLY A 106 -17.63 -1.45 12.98
N GLN A 107 -17.98 -2.60 13.59
CA GLN A 107 -19.25 -3.28 13.33
C GLN A 107 -20.41 -2.27 13.29
N SER A 108 -21.20 -2.33 12.20
CA SER A 108 -22.27 -1.36 11.94
C SER A 108 -23.43 -1.53 12.92
N THR A 109 -23.29 -0.92 14.10
CA THR A 109 -24.40 -0.78 15.05
C THR A 109 -25.48 0.12 14.46
N PRO A 110 -26.77 -0.04 14.83
CA PRO A 110 -27.83 0.84 14.35
C PRO A 110 -27.53 2.34 14.55
N ALA A 111 -26.80 2.68 15.62
CA ALA A 111 -26.38 4.04 15.93
C ALA A 111 -25.29 4.59 14.99
N ASN A 112 -24.46 3.73 14.40
CA ASN A 112 -23.33 4.13 13.58
C ASN A 112 -23.54 3.83 12.09
N ARG A 113 -24.78 3.68 11.62
CA ARG A 113 -25.06 3.42 10.19
C ARG A 113 -25.10 4.71 9.39
N CYS A 114 -24.68 4.59 8.14
CA CYS A 114 -24.82 5.63 7.12
C CYS A 114 -26.30 6.07 7.05
N SER A 115 -26.55 7.38 7.08
CA SER A 115 -27.91 7.96 7.03
C SER A 115 -28.59 7.84 5.67
N LEU A 116 -27.90 7.32 4.64
CA LEU A 116 -28.46 7.12 3.31
C LEU A 116 -29.40 5.88 3.31
N PRO A 117 -30.66 6.00 2.86
CA PRO A 117 -31.60 4.89 2.81
C PRO A 117 -31.04 3.70 2.02
N GLY A 118 -31.07 2.50 2.61
CA GLY A 118 -30.55 1.28 1.98
C GLY A 118 -29.05 1.01 2.19
N CYS A 119 -28.31 1.92 2.83
CA CYS A 119 -26.90 1.67 3.17
C CYS A 119 -26.75 1.10 4.59
N SER A 120 -26.07 -0.04 4.72
CA SER A 120 -25.75 -0.67 6.02
C SER A 120 -24.31 -0.40 6.50
N ALA A 121 -23.52 0.37 5.74
CA ALA A 121 -22.13 0.65 6.08
C ALA A 121 -22.01 1.57 7.32
N PRO A 122 -20.93 1.47 8.09
CA PRO A 122 -20.72 2.35 9.24
C PRO A 122 -20.39 3.78 8.79
N ARG A 123 -20.77 4.76 9.61
CA ARG A 123 -20.43 6.18 9.45
C ARG A 123 -18.91 6.37 9.39
N PHE A 124 -18.47 7.29 8.53
CA PHE A 124 -17.06 7.61 8.43
C PHE A 124 -16.63 8.39 9.66
N VAL A 125 -15.58 7.92 10.34
CA VAL A 125 -14.93 8.63 11.44
C VAL A 125 -13.63 9.18 10.90
N ASP A 126 -13.46 10.50 10.93
CA ASP A 126 -12.22 11.14 10.51
C ASP A 126 -11.11 10.81 11.53
N PRO A 127 -10.03 10.16 11.08
CA PRO A 127 -8.97 9.70 11.98
C PRO A 127 -8.18 10.85 12.63
N THR A 128 -8.30 12.07 12.10
CA THR A 128 -7.52 13.23 12.55
C THR A 128 -8.13 13.88 13.78
N ASN A 129 -9.45 13.97 13.82
CA ASN A 129 -10.20 14.70 14.85
C ASN A 129 -11.24 13.83 15.59
N GLY A 130 -11.47 12.59 15.13
CA GLY A 130 -12.50 11.70 15.66
C GLY A 130 -13.93 12.10 15.31
N PHE A 131 -14.12 13.06 14.39
CA PHE A 131 -15.44 13.52 13.98
C PHE A 131 -16.19 12.44 13.21
N ILE A 132 -17.43 12.15 13.63
CA ILE A 132 -18.28 11.15 13.01
C ILE A 132 -19.18 11.84 11.98
N HIS A 133 -19.01 11.51 10.71
CA HIS A 133 -19.85 12.02 9.64
C HIS A 133 -21.15 11.20 9.54
N ASP A 134 -22.23 11.82 9.05
CA ASP A 134 -23.52 11.11 8.88
C ASP A 134 -23.50 10.00 7.81
N PHE A 135 -22.49 10.01 6.94
CA PHE A 135 -22.35 9.06 5.84
C PHE A 135 -21.05 8.27 5.92
N CYS A 136 -21.04 7.08 5.32
CA CYS A 136 -19.85 6.21 5.28
C CYS A 136 -18.73 6.72 4.36
N GLY A 137 -18.98 7.77 3.57
CA GLY A 137 -17.99 8.39 2.70
C GLY A 137 -18.55 9.55 1.88
N ARG A 138 -17.66 10.21 1.13
CA ARG A 138 -17.98 11.39 0.30
C ARG A 138 -19.02 11.10 -0.78
N THR A 139 -19.03 9.89 -1.32
CA THR A 139 -19.99 9.48 -2.36
C THR A 139 -21.42 9.51 -1.85
N HIS A 140 -21.69 8.90 -0.69
CA HIS A 140 -23.02 8.89 -0.09
C HIS A 140 -23.43 10.26 0.45
N ALA A 141 -22.48 11.08 0.91
CA ALA A 141 -22.77 12.47 1.28
C ALA A 141 -23.29 13.26 0.07
N ARG A 142 -22.63 13.14 -1.11
CA ARG A 142 -23.08 13.78 -2.35
C ARG A 142 -24.44 13.26 -2.82
N GLU A 143 -24.66 11.95 -2.72
CA GLU A 143 -25.94 11.34 -3.07
C GLU A 143 -27.07 11.84 -2.17
N ALA A 144 -26.85 11.90 -0.85
CA ALA A 144 -27.82 12.46 0.09
C ALA A 144 -28.12 13.95 -0.19
N THR A 145 -27.11 14.74 -0.61
CA THR A 145 -27.35 16.11 -1.08
C THR A 145 -28.23 16.13 -2.33
N SER A 146 -27.98 15.24 -3.30
CA SER A 146 -28.80 15.15 -4.52
C SER A 146 -30.24 14.73 -4.26
N LEU A 147 -30.48 13.95 -3.21
CA LEU A 147 -31.81 13.53 -2.75
C LEU A 147 -32.49 14.56 -1.83
N GLY A 148 -31.82 15.68 -1.50
CA GLY A 148 -32.37 16.67 -0.56
C GLY A 148 -32.48 16.19 0.89
N LEU A 149 -31.74 15.12 1.26
CA LEU A 149 -31.76 14.55 2.60
C LEU A 149 -30.85 15.30 3.59
N LEU A 150 -29.97 16.17 3.08
CA LEU A 150 -29.10 17.00 3.91
C LEU A 150 -29.62 18.43 3.99
N PRO A 151 -29.72 19.04 5.19
CA PRO A 151 -29.94 20.46 5.30
C PRO A 151 -28.75 21.19 4.66
N ALA A 152 -29.02 22.15 3.77
CA ALA A 152 -28.00 22.89 3.01
C ALA A 152 -26.88 23.48 3.91
N ALA A 153 -27.20 23.76 5.17
CA ALA A 153 -26.29 24.29 6.19
C ALA A 153 -25.15 23.33 6.60
N ALA A 154 -25.28 22.02 6.42
CA ALA A 154 -24.25 21.04 6.84
C ALA A 154 -23.14 20.82 5.79
N SER A 155 -23.27 21.41 4.61
CA SER A 155 -22.41 21.09 3.46
C SER A 155 -20.98 21.60 3.60
N GLY A 156 -20.70 22.61 4.42
CA GLY A 156 -19.36 23.19 4.61
C GLY A 156 -18.70 23.72 3.33
N VAL A 157 -19.36 23.63 2.17
CA VAL A 157 -18.93 24.21 0.92
C VAL A 157 -19.41 25.66 0.96
N PRO A 158 -18.51 26.66 1.03
CA PRO A 158 -18.93 28.03 0.83
C PRO A 158 -19.60 28.09 -0.53
N ALA A 159 -20.83 28.61 -0.58
CA ALA A 159 -21.57 28.79 -1.82
C ALA A 159 -20.63 29.52 -2.80
N ALA A 160 -20.17 28.80 -3.82
CA ALA A 160 -19.39 29.40 -4.88
C ALA A 160 -20.30 30.47 -5.51
N ALA A 161 -19.90 31.73 -5.33
CA ALA A 161 -20.57 32.88 -5.91
C ALA A 161 -20.60 32.67 -7.42
N VAL A 162 -21.80 32.42 -7.95
CA VAL A 162 -22.09 32.50 -9.37
C VAL A 162 -22.51 33.94 -9.60
N GLU A 163 -21.63 34.74 -10.20
CA GLU A 163 -21.97 36.02 -10.84
C GLU A 163 -22.62 35.78 -12.21
#